data_AF-U5Q891-F1
#
_entry.id   AF-U5Q891-F1
#
_cell.length_a   1.000
_cell.length_b   1.000
_cell.length_c   1.000
_cell.angle_alpha   90.00
_cell.angle_beta   90.00
_cell.angle_gamma   90.00
#
_symmetry.space_group_name_H-M   'P 1'
#
loop_
_entity.id
_entity.type
_entity.pdbx_description
1 polymer ?
#
loop_
_entity_poly.entity_id
_entity_poly.type
_entity_poly.pdbx_seq_one_letter_code
_entity_poly.pdbx_strand_id
1 'polypeptide(L)'
;MKKLTLITFVLCFLAGSTISYAQDHSAEISTSVPELANFHKIIFPLWHKAYPAKDTATIRSFVPAIKENMAKMNAAKLPGILREKEGLWKSELVKFNAVAESYYKACDEKNMDAMLLAAEKFHSAYEAMNRVVKPFVKEMDAYHKTLYVIYHKMLPENKFDEVAAVMDQLIAEADAVTKYPQDKLTKRLKDNTPKYYTISKELYDVTVNVKEVLAGKNVEKSKAAIEKMHKVYQKLESVFE
;
A
#
# COMPACT_ATOMS: atom_id res chain seq x y z
N MET A 1 55.66 39.80 11.61
CA MET A 1 54.23 39.52 11.85
C MET A 1 53.69 38.73 10.65
N LYS A 2 53.46 37.43 10.83
CA LYS A 2 53.05 36.50 9.76
C LYS A 2 51.55 36.69 9.48
N LYS A 3 51.17 36.97 8.23
CA LYS A 3 49.76 37.02 7.81
C LYS A 3 49.29 35.58 7.59
N LEU A 4 48.29 35.16 8.37
CA LEU A 4 47.63 33.87 8.27
C LEU A 4 46.51 34.00 7.21
N THR A 5 46.62 33.30 6.10
CA THR A 5 45.58 33.27 5.06
C THR A 5 44.53 32.23 5.44
N LEU A 6 43.31 32.68 5.71
CA LEU A 6 42.16 31.85 6.05
C LEU A 6 41.54 31.28 4.76
N ILE A 7 41.69 29.98 4.51
CA ILE A 7 41.00 29.27 3.44
C ILE A 7 39.58 28.96 3.93
N THR A 8 38.58 29.60 3.30
CA THR A 8 37.17 29.34 3.57
C THR A 8 36.72 28.15 2.71
N PHE A 9 36.37 27.04 3.36
CA PHE A 9 35.85 25.85 2.71
C PHE A 9 34.36 26.09 2.39
N VAL A 10 34.01 26.30 1.12
CA VAL A 10 32.61 26.31 0.66
C VAL A 10 32.15 24.86 0.58
N LEU A 11 31.43 24.41 1.60
CA LEU A 11 30.73 23.13 1.59
C LEU A 11 29.45 23.30 0.77
N CYS A 12 29.48 22.87 -0.50
CA CYS A 12 28.27 22.77 -1.32
C CYS A 12 27.33 21.71 -0.74
N PHE A 13 26.27 22.16 -0.07
CA PHE A 13 25.10 21.35 0.28
C PHE A 13 24.35 20.95 -1.00
N LEU A 14 24.71 19.80 -1.58
CA LEU A 14 23.90 19.10 -2.59
C LEU A 14 23.09 17.99 -1.90
N ALA A 15 22.03 18.37 -1.19
CA ALA A 15 21.10 17.43 -0.56
C ALA A 15 19.65 17.93 -0.62
N GLY A 16 19.22 18.47 -1.77
CA GLY A 16 17.91 19.13 -1.91
C GLY A 16 16.93 18.49 -2.90
N SER A 17 17.36 17.59 -3.79
CA SER A 17 16.52 17.19 -4.94
C SER A 17 15.52 16.06 -4.66
N THR A 18 15.72 15.26 -3.62
CA THR A 18 14.87 14.08 -3.36
C THR A 18 13.53 14.43 -2.69
N ILE A 19 13.44 15.58 -2.02
CA ILE A 19 12.23 15.98 -1.27
C ILE A 19 11.15 16.58 -2.19
N SER A 20 11.52 17.19 -3.33
CA SER A 20 10.56 17.86 -4.20
C SER A 20 9.61 16.91 -4.95
N TYR A 21 10.06 15.71 -5.33
CA TYR A 21 9.25 14.80 -6.17
C TYR A 21 8.11 14.12 -5.38
N ALA A 22 8.34 13.82 -4.10
CA ALA A 22 7.32 13.22 -3.24
C ALA A 22 6.21 14.22 -2.85
N GLN A 23 6.49 15.53 -2.89
CA GLN A 23 5.54 16.56 -2.48
C GLN A 23 4.44 16.77 -3.54
N ASP A 24 4.79 16.73 -4.83
CA ASP A 24 3.86 17.01 -5.95
C ASP A 24 2.90 15.84 -6.26
N HIS A 25 3.20 14.64 -5.76
CA HIS A 25 2.36 13.44 -5.94
C HIS A 25 1.85 12.82 -4.63
N SER A 26 2.00 13.51 -3.51
CA SER A 26 1.73 13.00 -2.15
C SER A 26 0.33 12.38 -1.96
N ALA A 27 -0.70 12.96 -2.58
CA ALA A 27 -2.07 12.43 -2.52
C ALA A 27 -2.25 11.14 -3.33
N GLU A 28 -1.49 10.96 -4.42
CA GLU A 28 -1.61 9.77 -5.28
C GLU A 28 -0.82 8.58 -4.75
N ILE A 29 0.30 8.83 -4.07
CA ILE A 29 1.20 7.80 -3.54
C ILE A 29 0.90 7.37 -2.09
N SER A 30 -0.21 7.86 -1.53
CA SER A 30 -0.72 7.44 -0.23
C SER A 30 -1.63 6.23 -0.39
N THR A 31 -1.38 5.17 0.37
CA THR A 31 -2.27 3.99 0.44
C THR A 31 -3.46 4.20 1.40
N SER A 32 -3.64 5.42 1.92
CA SER A 32 -4.72 5.74 2.86
C SER A 32 -6.07 5.87 2.16
N VAL A 33 -7.07 5.17 2.68
CA VAL A 33 -8.48 5.35 2.30
C VAL A 33 -9.22 5.97 3.51
N PRO A 34 -9.56 7.27 3.46
CA PRO A 34 -10.20 7.96 4.60
C PRO A 34 -11.49 7.30 5.08
N GLU A 35 -12.25 6.70 4.18
CA GLU A 35 -13.50 5.99 4.48
C GLU A 35 -13.24 4.79 5.41
N LEU A 36 -12.17 4.01 5.19
CA LEU A 36 -11.78 2.92 6.10
C LEU A 36 -11.45 3.43 7.50
N ALA A 37 -10.62 4.48 7.58
CA ALA A 37 -10.22 5.06 8.85
C ALA A 37 -11.42 5.64 9.63
N ASN A 38 -12.37 6.27 8.92
CA ASN A 38 -13.60 6.78 9.51
C ASN A 38 -14.54 5.65 9.94
N PHE A 39 -14.63 4.57 9.16
CA PHE A 39 -15.40 3.38 9.52
C PHE A 39 -14.90 2.77 10.82
N HIS A 40 -13.57 2.70 11.00
CA HIS A 40 -12.95 2.18 12.23
C HIS A 40 -13.45 2.90 13.49
N LYS A 41 -13.67 4.21 13.43
CA LYS A 41 -14.16 5.00 14.57
C LYS A 41 -15.52 4.51 15.07
N ILE A 42 -16.34 3.94 14.18
CA ILE A 42 -17.67 3.40 14.50
C ILE A 42 -17.56 1.97 15.03
N ILE A 43 -16.81 1.11 14.35
CA ILE A 43 -16.73 -0.31 14.70
C ILE A 43 -15.78 -0.60 15.86
N PHE A 44 -14.83 0.29 16.15
CA PHE A 44 -13.88 0.10 17.25
C PHE A 44 -14.60 -0.04 18.60
N PRO A 45 -15.49 0.87 19.04
CA PRO A 45 -16.25 0.66 20.27
C PRO A 45 -17.24 -0.51 20.19
N LEU A 46 -17.78 -0.84 19.02
CA LEU A 46 -18.59 -2.04 18.83
C LEU A 46 -17.78 -3.30 19.15
N TRP A 47 -16.60 -3.44 18.54
CA TRP A 47 -15.78 -4.65 18.64
C TRP A 47 -14.98 -4.75 19.94
N HIS A 48 -14.40 -3.66 20.41
CA HIS A 48 -13.52 -3.69 21.59
C HIS A 48 -14.25 -3.47 22.92
N LYS A 49 -15.53 -3.07 22.90
CA LYS A 49 -16.31 -2.82 24.13
C LYS A 49 -17.65 -3.56 24.15
N ALA A 50 -18.51 -3.33 23.16
CA ALA A 50 -19.87 -3.89 23.19
C ALA A 50 -19.89 -5.41 22.96
N TYR A 51 -19.11 -5.90 22.00
CA TYR A 51 -19.04 -7.32 21.65
C TYR A 51 -18.52 -8.21 22.81
N PRO A 52 -17.38 -7.91 23.48
CA PRO A 52 -16.89 -8.71 24.60
C PRO A 52 -17.83 -8.70 25.80
N ALA A 53 -18.53 -7.58 26.03
CA ALA A 53 -19.54 -7.44 27.07
C ALA A 53 -20.87 -8.12 26.72
N LYS A 54 -21.02 -8.62 25.49
CA LYS A 54 -22.29 -9.12 24.93
C LYS A 54 -23.43 -8.12 25.04
N ASP A 55 -23.11 -6.82 24.99
CA ASP A 55 -24.08 -5.73 25.06
C ASP A 55 -24.80 -5.56 23.71
N THR A 56 -25.79 -6.42 23.48
CA THR A 56 -26.56 -6.45 22.24
C THR A 56 -27.37 -5.17 22.02
N ALA A 57 -27.76 -4.45 23.09
CA ALA A 57 -28.43 -3.16 22.96
C ALA A 57 -27.50 -2.11 22.33
N THR A 58 -26.25 -2.04 22.80
CA THR A 58 -25.23 -1.16 22.23
C THR A 58 -24.78 -1.63 20.86
N ILE A 59 -24.64 -2.94 20.61
CA ILE A 59 -24.34 -3.45 19.26
C ILE A 59 -25.40 -2.92 18.28
N ARG A 60 -26.70 -3.09 18.58
CA ARG A 60 -27.78 -2.61 17.70
C ARG A 60 -27.77 -1.10 17.50
N SER A 61 -27.36 -0.31 18.49
CA SER A 61 -27.39 1.15 18.40
C SER A 61 -26.43 1.71 17.34
N PHE A 62 -25.43 0.93 16.91
CA PHE A 62 -24.51 1.32 15.85
C PHE A 62 -25.09 1.20 14.43
N VAL A 63 -26.22 0.49 14.23
CA VAL A 63 -26.79 0.22 12.90
C VAL A 63 -26.94 1.48 12.03
N PRO A 64 -27.48 2.62 12.51
CA PRO A 64 -27.61 3.82 11.68
C PRO A 64 -26.24 4.36 11.20
N ALA A 65 -25.26 4.45 12.09
CA ALA A 65 -23.92 4.94 11.77
C ALA A 65 -23.19 3.98 10.82
N ILE A 66 -23.39 2.67 10.98
CA ILE A 66 -22.83 1.66 10.09
C ILE A 66 -23.43 1.81 8.68
N LYS A 67 -24.76 1.96 8.53
CA LYS A 67 -25.41 2.16 7.22
C LYS A 67 -24.88 3.41 6.52
N GLU A 68 -24.75 4.52 7.23
CA GLU A 68 -24.19 5.76 6.68
C GLU A 68 -22.75 5.56 6.17
N ASN A 69 -21.89 4.89 6.95
CA ASN A 69 -20.50 4.68 6.54
C ASN A 69 -20.35 3.59 5.48
N MET A 70 -21.26 2.61 5.40
CA MET A 70 -21.29 1.65 4.29
C MET A 70 -21.57 2.36 2.96
N ALA A 71 -22.47 3.34 2.95
CA ALA A 71 -22.70 4.17 1.76
C ALA A 71 -21.42 4.93 1.34
N LYS A 72 -20.67 5.48 2.29
CA LYS A 72 -19.38 6.13 2.02
C LYS A 72 -18.33 5.16 1.49
N MET A 73 -18.20 3.98 2.10
CA MET A 73 -17.32 2.91 1.62
C MET A 73 -17.65 2.48 0.19
N ASN A 74 -18.94 2.40 -0.14
CA ASN A 74 -19.40 2.05 -1.48
C ASN A 74 -19.09 3.13 -2.53
N ALA A 75 -18.99 4.39 -2.11
CA ALA A 75 -18.63 5.52 -2.96
C ALA A 75 -17.13 5.86 -2.95
N ALA A 76 -16.33 5.16 -2.12
CA ALA A 76 -14.92 5.47 -1.91
C ALA A 76 -14.12 5.34 -3.20
N LYS A 77 -13.28 6.35 -3.47
CA LYS A 77 -12.33 6.33 -4.58
C LYS A 77 -10.97 5.96 -4.06
N LEU A 78 -10.36 4.93 -4.64
CA LEU A 78 -9.01 4.55 -4.29
C LEU A 78 -8.00 5.60 -4.77
N PRO A 79 -7.01 5.96 -3.94
CA PRO A 79 -5.83 6.69 -4.37
C PRO A 79 -5.16 6.03 -5.58
N GLY A 80 -4.44 6.85 -6.37
CA GLY A 80 -3.82 6.41 -7.61
C GLY A 80 -2.92 5.17 -7.46
N ILE A 81 -2.13 5.11 -6.38
CA ILE A 81 -1.23 3.97 -6.07
C ILE A 81 -1.98 2.66 -5.83
N LEU A 82 -3.26 2.71 -5.50
CA LEU A 82 -4.09 1.53 -5.28
C LEU A 82 -4.92 1.13 -6.51
N ARG A 83 -4.67 1.75 -7.68
CA ARG A 83 -5.46 1.50 -8.91
C ARG A 83 -5.48 0.02 -9.32
N GLU A 84 -4.37 -0.69 -9.17
CA GLU A 84 -4.29 -2.11 -9.54
C GLU A 84 -5.07 -3.00 -8.57
N LYS A 85 -5.38 -2.49 -7.37
CA LYS A 85 -6.20 -3.17 -6.36
C LYS A 85 -7.70 -2.89 -6.51
N GLU A 86 -8.13 -2.11 -7.51
CA GLU A 86 -9.55 -1.74 -7.69
C GLU A 86 -10.46 -2.98 -7.87
N GLY A 87 -10.01 -3.99 -8.62
CA GLY A 87 -10.75 -5.23 -8.79
C GLY A 87 -10.93 -6.00 -7.48
N LEU A 88 -9.85 -6.13 -6.70
CA LEU A 88 -9.88 -6.79 -5.39
C LEU A 88 -10.73 -6.01 -4.39
N TRP A 89 -10.60 -4.68 -4.36
CA TRP A 89 -11.42 -3.80 -3.54
C TRP A 89 -12.92 -3.99 -3.81
N LYS A 90 -13.33 -3.99 -5.08
CA LYS A 90 -14.74 -4.21 -5.46
C LYS A 90 -15.23 -5.59 -5.02
N SER A 91 -14.42 -6.62 -5.21
CA SER A 91 -14.76 -7.99 -4.80
C SER A 91 -14.95 -8.12 -3.29
N GLU A 92 -14.02 -7.58 -2.49
CA GLU A 92 -14.14 -7.58 -1.03
C GLU A 92 -15.30 -6.70 -0.54
N LEU A 93 -15.56 -5.57 -1.21
CA LEU A 93 -16.67 -4.69 -0.87
C LEU A 93 -18.03 -5.38 -1.06
N VAL A 94 -18.19 -6.21 -2.10
CA VAL A 94 -19.41 -7.05 -2.26
C VAL A 94 -19.60 -7.97 -1.05
N LYS A 95 -18.54 -8.64 -0.60
CA LYS A 95 -18.59 -9.51 0.58
C LYS A 95 -18.92 -8.71 1.84
N PHE A 96 -18.32 -7.53 1.99
CA PHE A 96 -18.54 -6.68 3.15
C PHE A 96 -20.00 -6.18 3.22
N ASN A 97 -20.60 -5.79 2.10
CA ASN A 97 -22.02 -5.44 2.02
C ASN A 97 -22.93 -6.62 2.42
N ALA A 98 -22.66 -7.84 1.93
CA ALA A 98 -23.45 -9.02 2.30
C ALA A 98 -23.41 -9.32 3.81
N VAL A 99 -22.25 -9.13 4.44
CA VAL A 99 -22.10 -9.28 5.89
C VAL A 99 -22.80 -8.15 6.64
N ALA A 100 -22.75 -6.92 6.13
CA ALA A 100 -23.47 -5.78 6.70
C ALA A 100 -24.99 -6.02 6.72
N GLU A 101 -25.56 -6.53 5.62
CA GLU A 101 -26.98 -6.89 5.56
C GLU A 101 -27.35 -7.98 6.57
N SER A 102 -26.50 -9.00 6.71
CA SER A 102 -26.69 -10.05 7.72
C SER A 102 -26.68 -9.48 9.14
N TYR A 103 -25.80 -8.52 9.40
CA TYR A 103 -25.73 -7.81 10.67
C TYR A 103 -26.97 -6.95 10.94
N TYR A 104 -27.47 -6.22 9.94
CA TYR A 104 -28.71 -5.45 10.07
C TYR A 104 -29.90 -6.34 10.41
N LYS A 105 -30.05 -7.45 9.68
CA LYS A 105 -31.13 -8.42 9.91
C LYS A 105 -31.09 -9.00 11.33
N ALA A 106 -29.92 -9.44 11.78
CA ALA A 106 -29.77 -9.98 13.14
C ALA A 106 -30.14 -8.95 14.21
N CYS A 107 -29.77 -7.68 14.00
CA CYS A 107 -30.11 -6.58 14.90
C CYS A 107 -31.61 -6.27 14.94
N ASP A 108 -32.29 -6.37 13.79
CA ASP A 108 -33.74 -6.12 13.65
C ASP A 108 -34.56 -7.24 14.30
N GLU A 109 -34.17 -8.50 14.08
CA GLU A 109 -34.80 -9.69 14.67
C GLU A 109 -34.52 -9.82 16.17
N LYS A 110 -33.60 -9.01 16.72
CA LYS A 110 -33.17 -9.02 18.14
C LYS A 110 -32.70 -10.38 18.63
N ASN A 111 -32.21 -11.22 17.72
CA ASN A 111 -31.65 -12.53 18.05
C ASN A 111 -30.22 -12.36 18.58
N MET A 112 -30.03 -12.52 19.89
CA MET A 112 -28.76 -12.22 20.56
C MET A 112 -27.58 -13.03 19.99
N ASP A 113 -27.74 -14.33 19.78
CA ASP A 113 -26.67 -15.18 19.27
C ASP A 113 -26.34 -14.84 17.81
N ALA A 114 -27.37 -14.58 17.00
CA ALA A 114 -27.18 -14.14 15.62
C ALA A 114 -26.48 -12.77 15.56
N MET A 115 -26.77 -11.86 16.48
CA MET A 115 -26.13 -10.53 16.54
C MET A 115 -24.64 -10.63 16.86
N LEU A 116 -24.26 -11.47 17.82
CA LEU A 116 -22.85 -11.67 18.17
C LEU A 116 -22.10 -12.29 16.99
N LEU A 117 -22.64 -13.37 16.40
CA LEU A 117 -22.03 -13.98 15.22
C LEU A 117 -21.91 -13.00 14.05
N ALA A 118 -22.94 -12.19 13.80
CA ALA A 118 -22.91 -11.21 12.73
C ALA A 118 -21.91 -10.08 13.01
N ALA A 119 -21.77 -9.62 14.27
CA ALA A 119 -20.80 -8.60 14.67
C ALA A 119 -19.35 -9.07 14.44
N GLU A 120 -19.03 -10.32 14.79
CA GLU A 120 -17.71 -10.92 14.55
C GLU A 120 -17.40 -11.02 13.05
N LYS A 121 -18.35 -11.52 12.26
CA LYS A 121 -18.21 -11.59 10.80
C LYS A 121 -18.04 -10.20 10.20
N PHE A 122 -18.79 -9.22 10.70
CA PHE A 122 -18.74 -7.84 10.24
C PHE A 122 -17.36 -7.20 10.49
N HIS A 123 -16.80 -7.37 11.69
CA HIS A 123 -15.44 -6.94 11.98
C HIS A 123 -14.41 -7.65 11.08
N SER A 124 -14.52 -8.97 10.93
CA SER A 124 -13.61 -9.75 10.08
C SER A 124 -13.62 -9.30 8.61
N ALA A 125 -14.80 -8.94 8.09
CA ALA A 125 -14.95 -8.40 6.73
C ALA A 125 -14.35 -6.99 6.61
N TYR A 126 -14.51 -6.13 7.62
CA TYR A 126 -13.82 -4.84 7.66
C TYR A 126 -12.29 -5.00 7.65
N GLU A 127 -11.75 -5.96 8.41
CA GLU A 127 -10.31 -6.25 8.37
C GLU A 127 -9.86 -6.74 6.99
N ALA A 128 -10.70 -7.51 6.29
CA ALA A 128 -10.41 -7.94 4.92
C ALA A 128 -10.28 -6.73 3.98
N MET A 129 -11.17 -5.75 4.08
CA MET A 129 -11.04 -4.49 3.34
C MET A 129 -9.73 -3.76 3.66
N ASN A 130 -9.31 -3.73 4.93
CA ASN A 130 -8.02 -3.14 5.30
C ASN A 130 -6.84 -3.89 4.69
N ARG A 131 -6.92 -5.22 4.60
CA ARG A 131 -5.86 -6.05 3.99
C ARG A 131 -5.68 -5.77 2.51
N VAL A 132 -6.72 -5.35 1.79
CA VAL A 132 -6.63 -4.97 0.36
C VAL A 132 -5.70 -3.78 0.14
N VAL A 133 -5.76 -2.78 1.02
CA VAL A 133 -5.06 -1.50 0.83
C VAL A 133 -3.76 -1.39 1.62
N LYS A 134 -3.57 -2.27 2.61
CA LYS A 134 -2.40 -2.27 3.47
C LYS A 134 -1.19 -2.83 2.72
N PRO A 135 -0.05 -2.12 2.70
CA PRO A 135 1.16 -2.65 2.11
C PRO A 135 1.61 -3.95 2.78
N PHE A 136 2.15 -4.88 1.99
CA PHE A 136 2.61 -6.16 2.49
C PHE A 136 3.77 -5.99 3.48
N VAL A 137 4.82 -5.26 3.08
CA VAL A 137 5.92 -4.86 3.96
C VAL A 137 6.29 -3.41 3.64
N LYS A 138 6.84 -2.68 4.61
CA LYS A 138 7.11 -1.24 4.46
C LYS A 138 8.18 -0.95 3.38
N GLU A 139 9.10 -1.88 3.17
CA GLU A 139 10.14 -1.79 2.14
C GLU A 139 9.54 -1.89 0.73
N MET A 140 8.54 -2.76 0.54
CA MET A 140 7.78 -2.83 -0.71
C MET A 140 6.90 -1.60 -0.93
N ASP A 141 6.34 -1.01 0.14
CA ASP A 141 5.59 0.26 0.07
C ASP A 141 6.49 1.41 -0.41
N ALA A 142 7.69 1.54 0.17
CA ALA A 142 8.66 2.55 -0.23
C ALA A 142 9.05 2.40 -1.71
N TYR A 143 9.41 1.18 -2.13
CA TYR A 143 9.71 0.86 -3.53
C TYR A 143 8.54 1.18 -4.47
N HIS A 144 7.30 0.81 -4.07
CA HIS A 144 6.11 1.05 -4.90
C HIS A 144 5.85 2.53 -5.12
N LYS A 145 6.04 3.39 -4.11
CA LYS A 145 5.81 4.83 -4.28
C LYS A 145 6.70 5.42 -5.37
N THR A 146 7.97 5.04 -5.39
CA THR A 146 8.92 5.48 -6.43
C THR A 146 8.58 4.86 -7.78
N LEU A 147 8.33 3.53 -7.82
CA LEU A 147 7.94 2.83 -9.04
C LEU A 147 6.64 3.37 -9.64
N TYR A 148 5.65 3.69 -8.82
CA TYR A 148 4.35 4.23 -9.23
C TYR A 148 4.53 5.49 -10.06
N VAL A 149 5.35 6.42 -9.57
CA VAL A 149 5.65 7.67 -10.26
C VAL A 149 6.39 7.39 -11.57
N ILE A 150 7.41 6.53 -11.55
CA ILE A 150 8.14 6.15 -12.77
C ILE A 150 7.19 5.58 -13.81
N TYR A 151 6.34 4.64 -13.42
CA TYR A 151 5.51 3.86 -14.35
C TYR A 151 4.29 4.64 -14.83
N HIS A 152 3.63 5.41 -13.97
CA HIS A 152 2.37 6.09 -14.30
C HIS A 152 2.49 7.57 -14.62
N LYS A 153 3.62 8.22 -14.30
CA LYS A 153 3.84 9.65 -14.58
C LYS A 153 4.99 9.88 -15.55
N MET A 154 6.17 9.32 -15.27
CA MET A 154 7.36 9.58 -16.08
C MET A 154 7.37 8.80 -17.40
N LEU A 155 7.06 7.50 -17.35
CA LEU A 155 7.10 6.59 -18.51
C LEU A 155 6.14 7.03 -19.64
N PRO A 156 4.85 7.37 -19.39
CA PRO A 156 3.94 7.80 -20.45
C PRO A 156 4.40 9.07 -21.19
N GLU A 157 5.15 9.92 -20.50
CA GLU A 157 5.69 11.18 -21.03
C GLU A 157 7.14 11.04 -21.55
N ASN A 158 7.70 9.83 -21.54
CA ASN A 158 9.09 9.55 -21.94
C ASN A 158 10.15 10.38 -21.16
N LYS A 159 9.88 10.69 -19.89
CA LYS A 159 10.77 11.48 -19.01
C LYS A 159 11.96 10.67 -18.50
N PHE A 160 12.75 10.08 -19.41
CA PHE A 160 13.83 9.16 -19.07
C PHE A 160 14.97 9.77 -18.25
N ASP A 161 15.24 11.07 -18.42
CA ASP A 161 16.23 11.78 -17.60
C ASP A 161 15.75 11.89 -16.14
N GLU A 162 14.45 12.11 -15.91
CA GLU A 162 13.87 12.11 -14.57
C GLU A 162 13.87 10.70 -13.96
N VAL A 163 13.57 9.67 -14.75
CA VAL A 163 13.70 8.28 -14.30
C VAL A 163 15.14 7.99 -13.88
N ALA A 164 16.12 8.35 -14.70
CA ALA A 164 17.54 8.15 -14.39
C ALA A 164 17.96 8.84 -13.08
N ALA A 165 17.41 10.02 -12.79
CA ALA A 165 17.70 10.78 -11.57
C ALA A 165 17.22 10.10 -10.28
N VAL A 166 16.21 9.23 -10.35
CA VAL A 166 15.65 8.52 -9.18
C VAL A 166 16.11 7.07 -9.06
N MET A 167 16.87 6.53 -10.03
CA MET A 167 17.25 5.12 -10.04
C MET A 167 18.12 4.71 -8.86
N ASP A 168 19.01 5.57 -8.36
CA ASP A 168 19.83 5.22 -7.20
C ASP A 168 19.00 5.02 -5.92
N GLN A 169 17.95 5.83 -5.75
CA GLN A 169 16.98 5.64 -4.67
C GLN A 169 16.21 4.33 -4.87
N LEU A 170 15.66 4.09 -6.07
CA LEU A 170 14.87 2.90 -6.34
C LEU A 170 15.69 1.60 -6.19
N ILE A 171 16.97 1.61 -6.56
CA ILE A 171 17.88 0.47 -6.36
C ILE A 171 18.10 0.21 -4.86
N ALA A 172 18.31 1.26 -4.06
CA ALA A 172 18.44 1.12 -2.61
C ALA A 172 17.15 0.59 -1.95
N GLU A 173 15.99 1.04 -2.43
CA GLU A 173 14.68 0.51 -2.01
C GLU A 173 14.52 -0.98 -2.38
N ALA A 174 14.93 -1.37 -3.60
CA ALA A 174 14.89 -2.77 -4.04
C ALA A 174 15.81 -3.67 -3.18
N ASP A 175 17.01 -3.19 -2.86
CA ASP A 175 17.95 -3.87 -1.98
C ASP A 175 17.35 -4.07 -0.58
N ALA A 176 16.68 -3.05 -0.03
CA ALA A 176 15.98 -3.15 1.25
C ALA A 176 14.87 -4.24 1.23
N VAL A 177 14.14 -4.38 0.11
CA VAL A 177 13.16 -5.46 -0.08
C VAL A 177 13.84 -6.84 0.03
N THR A 178 15.02 -7.02 -0.56
CA THR A 178 15.76 -8.31 -0.47
C THR A 178 16.22 -8.65 0.95
N LYS A 179 16.37 -7.64 1.82
CA LYS A 179 16.90 -7.76 3.18
C LYS A 179 15.83 -7.86 4.25
N TYR A 180 14.56 -7.95 3.87
CA TYR A 180 13.47 -8.04 4.84
C TYR A 180 13.66 -9.28 5.74
N PRO A 181 13.42 -9.19 7.08
CA PRO A 181 13.73 -10.28 8.00
C PRO A 181 13.00 -11.59 7.70
N GLN A 182 13.77 -12.68 7.60
CA GLN A 182 13.25 -14.01 7.25
C GLN A 182 12.28 -14.55 8.27
N ASP A 183 12.54 -14.36 9.57
CA ASP A 183 11.66 -14.80 10.65
C ASP A 183 10.25 -14.17 10.54
N LYS A 184 10.18 -12.91 10.09
CA LYS A 184 8.91 -12.21 9.87
C LYS A 184 8.19 -12.72 8.62
N LEU A 185 8.90 -13.05 7.55
CA LEU A 185 8.29 -13.63 6.35
C LEU A 185 7.83 -15.05 6.60
N THR A 186 8.62 -15.89 7.27
CA THR A 186 8.24 -17.28 7.58
C THR A 186 6.93 -17.34 8.36
N LYS A 187 6.72 -16.42 9.31
CA LYS A 187 5.45 -16.33 10.04
C LYS A 187 4.24 -16.02 9.16
N ARG A 188 4.44 -15.27 8.07
CA ARG A 188 3.35 -14.81 7.18
C ARG A 188 3.16 -15.69 5.95
N LEU A 189 4.25 -16.02 5.26
CA LEU A 189 4.30 -16.71 3.99
C LEU A 189 4.55 -18.21 4.12
N LYS A 190 5.02 -18.69 5.28
CA LYS A 190 5.35 -20.10 5.50
C LYS A 190 6.25 -20.63 4.38
N ASP A 191 5.79 -21.65 3.66
CA ASP A 191 6.52 -22.31 2.57
C ASP A 191 6.75 -21.41 1.34
N ASN A 192 6.04 -20.28 1.23
CA ASN A 192 6.27 -19.29 0.18
C ASN A 192 7.45 -18.34 0.47
N THR A 193 8.09 -18.44 1.64
CA THR A 193 9.21 -17.56 2.02
C THR A 193 10.39 -17.61 1.03
N PRO A 194 10.85 -18.78 0.55
CA PRO A 194 11.91 -18.84 -0.46
C PRO A 194 11.52 -18.13 -1.77
N LYS A 195 10.25 -18.22 -2.17
CA LYS A 195 9.73 -17.58 -3.39
C LYS A 195 9.82 -16.05 -3.31
N TYR A 196 9.57 -15.47 -2.13
CA TYR A 196 9.80 -14.03 -1.89
C TYR A 196 11.25 -13.64 -2.16
N TYR A 197 12.22 -14.38 -1.63
CA TYR A 197 13.64 -14.04 -1.80
C TYR A 197 14.12 -14.21 -3.24
N THR A 198 13.65 -15.25 -3.94
CA THR A 198 13.92 -15.41 -5.37
C THR A 198 13.41 -14.21 -6.17
N ILE A 199 12.15 -13.80 -5.97
CA ILE A 199 11.54 -12.74 -6.77
C ILE A 199 12.04 -11.36 -6.35
N SER A 200 12.32 -11.11 -5.07
CA SER A 200 12.90 -9.83 -4.62
C SER A 200 14.33 -9.65 -5.16
N LYS A 201 15.11 -10.73 -5.28
CA LYS A 201 16.41 -10.68 -5.97
C LYS A 201 16.24 -10.37 -7.47
N GLU A 202 15.28 -11.02 -8.13
CA GLU A 202 14.91 -10.71 -9.52
C GLU A 202 14.52 -9.22 -9.66
N LEU A 203 13.73 -8.67 -8.71
CA LEU A 203 13.32 -7.26 -8.68
C LEU A 203 14.51 -6.32 -8.58
N TYR A 204 15.46 -6.62 -7.69
CA TYR A 204 16.71 -5.86 -7.59
C TYR A 204 17.48 -5.87 -8.91
N ASP A 205 17.68 -7.05 -9.51
CA ASP A 205 18.45 -7.19 -10.74
C ASP A 205 17.81 -6.45 -11.92
N VAL A 206 16.48 -6.53 -12.09
CA VAL A 206 15.79 -5.77 -13.15
C VAL A 206 15.79 -4.26 -12.88
N THR A 207 15.78 -3.84 -11.61
CA THR A 207 15.87 -2.42 -11.23
C THR A 207 17.25 -1.85 -11.59
N VAL A 208 18.33 -2.58 -11.30
CA VAL A 208 19.69 -2.19 -11.70
C VAL A 208 19.80 -2.09 -13.23
N ASN A 209 19.27 -3.08 -13.95
CA ASN A 209 19.28 -3.10 -15.42
C ASN A 209 18.55 -1.89 -16.04
N VAL A 210 17.50 -1.35 -15.41
CA VAL A 210 16.85 -0.12 -15.90
C VAL A 210 17.86 1.04 -15.96
N LYS A 211 18.68 1.23 -14.93
CA LYS A 211 19.70 2.28 -14.89
C LYS A 211 20.71 2.12 -16.04
N GLU A 212 21.15 0.88 -16.28
CA GLU A 212 22.10 0.57 -17.35
C GLU A 212 21.52 0.84 -18.75
N VAL A 213 20.27 0.44 -18.98
CA VAL A 213 19.59 0.63 -20.27
C VAL A 213 19.34 2.12 -20.56
N LEU A 214 18.98 2.91 -19.54
CA LEU A 214 18.78 4.36 -19.68
C LEU A 214 20.04 5.07 -20.16
N ALA A 215 21.23 4.64 -19.71
CA ALA A 215 22.51 5.20 -20.16
C ALA A 215 22.75 5.01 -21.67
N GLY A 216 22.17 3.98 -22.27
CA GLY A 216 22.22 3.73 -23.71
C GLY A 216 21.30 4.62 -24.55
N LYS A 217 20.46 5.46 -23.91
CA LYS A 217 19.54 6.43 -24.55
C LYS A 217 18.61 5.84 -25.62
N ASN A 218 18.32 4.54 -25.54
CA ASN A 218 17.39 3.88 -26.45
C ASN A 218 15.99 3.84 -25.83
N VAL A 219 15.05 4.57 -26.44
CA VAL A 219 13.68 4.74 -25.94
C VAL A 219 12.97 3.40 -25.76
N GLU A 220 12.95 2.56 -26.80
CA GLU A 220 12.22 1.29 -26.79
C GLU A 220 12.80 0.30 -25.77
N LYS A 221 14.13 0.21 -25.68
CA LYS A 221 14.78 -0.60 -24.65
C LYS A 221 14.48 -0.08 -23.24
N SER A 222 14.46 1.25 -23.06
CA SER A 222 14.17 1.86 -21.75
C SER A 222 12.73 1.57 -21.31
N LYS A 223 11.75 1.72 -22.21
CA LYS A 223 10.35 1.35 -21.94
C LYS A 223 10.23 -0.12 -21.56
N ALA A 224 10.80 -1.02 -22.37
CA ALA A 224 10.75 -2.46 -22.12
C ALA A 224 11.39 -2.84 -20.78
N ALA A 225 12.49 -2.19 -20.40
CA ALA A 225 13.14 -2.42 -19.11
C ALA A 225 12.25 -1.98 -17.93
N ILE A 226 11.63 -0.79 -18.01
CA ILE A 226 10.72 -0.27 -16.98
C ILE A 226 9.47 -1.15 -16.86
N GLU A 227 8.88 -1.59 -17.98
CA GLU A 227 7.74 -2.52 -17.97
C GLU A 227 8.09 -3.87 -17.35
N LYS A 228 9.29 -4.40 -17.65
CA LYS A 228 9.77 -5.63 -17.03
C LYS A 228 9.93 -5.48 -15.52
N MET A 229 10.53 -4.38 -15.08
CA MET A 229 10.66 -4.06 -13.65
C MET A 229 9.30 -4.03 -12.94
N HIS A 230 8.32 -3.36 -13.55
CA HIS A 230 6.95 -3.30 -13.04
C HIS A 230 6.30 -4.70 -12.94
N LYS A 231 6.43 -5.53 -13.97
CA LYS A 231 5.89 -6.92 -13.96
C LYS A 231 6.51 -7.79 -12.86
N VAL A 232 7.82 -7.63 -12.61
CA VAL A 232 8.49 -8.37 -11.52
C VAL A 232 8.00 -7.89 -10.15
N TYR A 233 7.73 -6.59 -10.00
CA TYR A 233 7.11 -6.06 -8.78
C TYR A 233 5.73 -6.68 -8.54
N GLN A 234 4.86 -6.72 -9.54
CA GLN A 234 3.54 -7.38 -9.46
C GLN A 234 3.64 -8.87 -9.11
N LYS A 235 4.63 -9.56 -9.68
CA LYS A 235 4.94 -10.96 -9.35
C LYS A 235 5.39 -11.13 -7.89
N LEU A 236 6.08 -10.13 -7.32
CA LEU A 236 6.46 -10.13 -5.90
C LEU A 236 5.24 -9.91 -5.00
N GLU A 237 4.35 -9.00 -5.37
CA GLU A 237 3.09 -8.79 -4.64
C GLU A 237 2.25 -10.06 -4.56
N SER A 238 2.13 -10.80 -5.67
CA SER A 238 1.34 -12.03 -5.75
C SER A 238 1.90 -13.19 -4.90
N VAL A 239 3.02 -13.00 -4.19
CA VAL A 239 3.52 -13.97 -3.20
C VAL A 239 2.72 -13.89 -1.89
N PHE A 240 2.09 -12.74 -1.63
CA PHE A 240 1.32 -12.48 -0.41
C PHE A 240 -0.20 -12.68 -0.57
N GLU A 241 -0.65 -12.91 -1.81
CA GLU A 241 -2.03 -13.22 -2.18
C GLU A 241 -2.25 -14.74 -2.19
#